data_AF-A0A829G4A5-F1
#
_entry.id   AF-A0A829G4A5-F1
#
_cell.length_a   1.000
_cell.length_b   1.000
_cell.length_c   1.000
_cell.angle_alpha   90.00
_cell.angle_beta   90.00
_cell.angle_gamma   90.00
#
_symmetry.space_group_name_H-M   'P 1'
#
loop_
_entity.id
_entity.type
_entity.pdbx_description
1 polymer ?
#
loop_
_entity_poly.entity_id
_entity_poly.type
_entity_poly.pdbx_seq_one_letter_code
_entity_poly.pdbx_strand_id
1 'polypeptide(L)'
;MTQKLLVICGTGVATSTVVMGKLKTWLDNQGLTKDVTLYQSKVAEEVNHIDDYDIVVSTTLVPDSIKEKVIDGVPLLTGINADKVYDKIKQDIETGKEKK
;
A
#
# COMPACT_ATOMS: atom_id res chain seq x y z
N MET A 1 -10.68 -1.52 14.36
CA MET A 1 -9.74 -0.41 14.10
C MET A 1 -9.33 -0.51 12.66
N THR A 2 -9.24 0.61 11.96
CA THR A 2 -9.08 0.60 10.52
C THR A 2 -7.64 0.97 10.19
N GLN A 3 -6.88 0.02 9.65
CA GLN A 3 -5.50 0.22 9.20
C GLN A 3 -5.49 1.18 8.02
N LYS A 4 -4.58 2.14 8.02
CA LYS A 4 -4.44 3.08 6.89
C LYS A 4 -3.38 2.55 5.93
N LEU A 5 -3.79 2.19 4.72
CA LEU A 5 -2.91 1.75 3.65
C LEU A 5 -2.78 2.87 2.62
N LEU A 6 -1.59 3.45 2.53
CA LEU A 6 -1.25 4.50 1.60
C LEU A 6 -0.60 3.93 0.34
N VAL A 7 -1.10 4.33 -0.83
CA VAL A 7 -0.52 4.01 -2.13
C VAL A 7 0.10 5.28 -2.71
N ILE A 8 1.41 5.24 -2.89
CA ILE A 8 2.23 6.30 -3.44
C ILE A 8 2.45 6.05 -4.94
N CYS A 9 2.12 7.05 -5.77
CA CYS A 9 2.39 7.01 -7.21
C CYS A 9 3.20 8.23 -7.67
N GLY A 10 4.29 7.98 -8.41
CA GLY A 10 5.19 9.02 -8.91
C GLY A 10 4.88 9.54 -10.31
N THR A 11 4.22 8.75 -11.16
CA THR A 11 4.15 9.01 -12.62
C THR A 11 2.75 9.19 -13.19
N GLY A 12 1.68 9.09 -12.40
CA GLY A 12 0.33 9.48 -12.84
C GLY A 12 -0.82 8.72 -12.18
N VAL A 13 -2.00 9.35 -12.15
CA VAL A 13 -3.23 8.85 -11.49
C VAL A 13 -3.76 7.54 -12.13
N ALA A 14 -3.38 7.25 -13.38
CA ALA A 14 -3.88 6.10 -14.13
C ALA A 14 -3.47 4.76 -13.50
N THR A 15 -2.21 4.65 -13.05
CA THR A 15 -1.66 3.43 -12.47
C THR A 15 -2.16 3.19 -11.05
N SER A 16 -2.37 4.24 -10.26
CA SER A 16 -2.91 4.13 -8.90
C SER A 16 -4.36 3.64 -8.89
N THR A 17 -5.18 4.02 -9.89
CA THR A 17 -6.58 3.57 -9.98
C THR A 17 -6.68 2.06 -10.17
N VAL A 18 -5.79 1.48 -10.99
CA VAL A 18 -5.73 0.03 -11.22
C VAL A 18 -5.33 -0.72 -9.95
N VAL A 19 -4.30 -0.23 -9.25
CA VAL A 19 -3.83 -0.82 -7.99
C VAL A 19 -4.92 -0.76 -6.91
N MET A 20 -5.59 0.37 -6.76
CA MET A 20 -6.69 0.53 -5.81
C MET A 20 -7.85 -0.40 -6.12
N GLY A 21 -8.24 -0.54 -7.39
CA GLY A 21 -9.29 -1.47 -7.80
C GLY A 21 -8.95 -2.91 -7.41
N LYS A 22 -7.73 -3.37 -7.70
CA LYS A 22 -7.30 -4.72 -7.34
C LYS A 22 -7.22 -4.92 -5.83
N LEU A 23 -6.63 -3.96 -5.09
CA LEU A 23 -6.56 -4.02 -3.62
C LEU A 23 -7.96 -4.07 -3.00
N LYS A 24 -8.89 -3.25 -3.48
CA LYS A 24 -10.26 -3.23 -2.99
C LYS A 24 -10.97 -4.57 -3.21
N THR A 25 -10.87 -5.14 -4.40
CA THR A 25 -11.46 -6.47 -4.70
C THR A 25 -10.82 -7.57 -3.85
N TRP A 26 -9.51 -7.52 -3.67
CA TRP A 26 -8.78 -8.49 -2.84
C TRP A 26 -9.17 -8.36 -1.35
N LEU A 27 -9.24 -7.14 -0.83
CA LEU A 27 -9.72 -6.85 0.53
C LEU A 27 -11.16 -7.31 0.74
N ASP A 28 -12.02 -7.15 -0.28
CA ASP A 28 -13.41 -7.60 -0.26
C ASP A 28 -13.52 -9.12 -0.19
N ASN A 29 -12.71 -9.84 -0.97
CA ASN A 29 -12.61 -11.29 -0.89
C ASN A 29 -12.17 -11.79 0.48
N GLN A 30 -11.26 -11.06 1.14
CA GLN A 30 -10.78 -11.39 2.49
C GLN A 30 -11.73 -10.91 3.60
N GLY A 31 -12.76 -10.12 3.27
CA GLY A 31 -13.63 -9.47 4.26
C GLY A 31 -12.94 -8.37 5.08
N LEU A 32 -11.77 -7.90 4.64
CA LEU A 32 -10.93 -6.91 5.34
C LEU A 32 -11.20 -5.47 4.88
N THR A 33 -12.10 -5.24 3.93
CA THR A 33 -12.44 -3.89 3.42
C THR A 33 -12.94 -2.93 4.51
N LYS A 34 -13.46 -3.47 5.62
CA LYS A 34 -13.95 -2.70 6.77
C LYS A 34 -12.82 -2.34 7.75
N ASP A 35 -11.73 -3.10 7.69
CA ASP A 35 -10.56 -3.01 8.54
C ASP A 35 -9.41 -2.25 7.89
N VAL A 36 -9.50 -1.92 6.59
CA VAL A 36 -8.43 -1.22 5.86
C VAL A 36 -9.00 -0.04 5.08
N THR A 37 -8.38 1.14 5.25
CA THR A 37 -8.67 2.33 4.44
C THR A 37 -7.55 2.55 3.44
N LEU A 38 -7.89 2.55 2.15
CA LEU A 38 -6.97 2.82 1.06
C LEU A 38 -6.85 4.33 0.83
N TYR A 39 -5.63 4.86 0.84
CA TYR A 39 -5.29 6.26 0.53
C TYR A 39 -4.39 6.31 -0.70
N GLN A 40 -4.51 7.36 -1.51
CA GLN A 40 -3.66 7.58 -2.67
C GLN A 40 -3.06 8.97 -2.63
N SER A 41 -1.73 9.04 -2.74
CA SER A 41 -1.03 10.33 -2.79
C SER A 41 0.29 10.26 -3.54
N LYS A 42 0.98 11.39 -3.61
CA LYS A 42 2.29 11.52 -4.23
C LYS A 42 3.37 11.27 -3.20
N VAL A 43 4.49 10.71 -3.67
CA VAL A 43 5.66 10.45 -2.82
C VAL A 43 6.15 11.71 -2.12
N ALA A 44 6.15 12.84 -2.84
CA ALA A 44 6.70 14.10 -2.34
C ALA A 44 5.88 14.73 -1.20
N GLU A 45 4.57 14.48 -1.16
CA GLU A 45 3.67 15.07 -0.16
C GLU A 45 3.59 14.16 1.07
N GLU A 46 3.57 12.84 0.88
CA GLU A 46 3.36 11.89 1.96
C GLU A 46 4.64 11.27 2.56
N VAL A 47 5.83 11.48 1.97
CA VAL A 47 7.11 10.98 2.52
C VAL A 47 7.34 11.42 3.97
N ASN A 48 6.82 12.59 4.36
CA ASN A 48 6.91 13.11 5.73
C ASN A 48 5.81 12.58 6.66
N HIS A 49 4.74 12.01 6.10
CA HIS A 49 3.57 11.54 6.84
C HIS A 49 3.45 10.01 6.87
N ILE A 50 4.37 9.27 6.24
CA ILE A 50 4.37 7.80 6.21
C ILE A 50 4.28 7.14 7.59
N ASP A 51 4.72 7.83 8.65
CA ASP A 51 4.72 7.31 10.02
C ASP A 51 3.31 7.31 10.64
N ASP A 52 2.36 8.07 10.07
CA ASP A 52 0.94 8.06 10.47
C ASP A 52 0.14 6.92 9.82
N TYR A 53 0.73 6.25 8.82
CA TYR A 53 0.12 5.15 8.11
C TYR A 53 0.71 3.83 8.61
N ASP A 54 -0.16 2.85 8.84
CA ASP A 54 0.29 1.49 9.15
C ASP A 54 1.04 0.88 7.98
N ILE A 55 0.58 1.14 6.75
CA ILE A 55 1.08 0.47 5.55
C ILE A 55 1.29 1.49 4.46
N VAL A 56 2.48 1.50 3.87
CA VAL A 56 2.80 2.38 2.75
C VAL A 56 3.33 1.56 1.59
N VAL A 57 2.70 1.72 0.42
CA VAL A 57 3.07 1.04 -0.82
C VAL A 57 3.52 2.09 -1.82
N SER A 58 4.77 2.03 -2.28
CA SER A 58 5.26 2.95 -3.32
C SER A 58 5.49 2.25 -4.64
N THR A 59 4.91 2.83 -5.69
CA THR A 59 5.14 2.41 -7.08
C THR A 59 6.27 3.20 -7.76
N THR A 60 7.02 3.98 -7.00
CA THR A 60 8.11 4.84 -7.49
C THR A 60 9.33 4.76 -6.58
N LEU A 61 10.47 5.27 -7.08
CA LEU A 61 11.66 5.51 -6.27
C LEU A 61 11.31 6.42 -5.09
N VAL A 62 11.58 5.93 -3.89
CA VAL A 62 11.48 6.65 -2.63
C VAL A 62 12.88 6.79 -2.02
N PRO A 63 13.15 7.83 -1.21
CA PRO A 63 14.43 7.96 -0.53
C PRO A 63 14.67 6.78 0.42
N ASP A 64 15.93 6.32 0.53
CA ASP A 64 16.30 5.15 1.35
C ASP A 64 15.88 5.29 2.83
N SER A 65 15.83 6.52 3.37
CA SER A 65 15.35 6.81 4.72
C SER A 65 13.95 6.29 5.02
N ILE A 66 13.10 6.13 3.99
CA ILE A 66 11.73 5.62 4.14
C ILE A 66 11.52 4.28 3.46
N LYS A 67 12.43 3.90 2.57
CA LYS A 67 12.33 2.70 1.75
C LYS A 67 12.21 1.42 2.56
N GLU A 68 12.83 1.37 3.74
CA GLU A 68 12.68 0.22 4.65
C GLU A 68 11.27 0.09 5.26
N LYS A 69 10.53 1.20 5.36
CA LYS A 69 9.15 1.25 5.85
C LYS A 69 8.11 1.19 4.72
N VAL A 70 8.54 1.15 3.46
CA VAL A 70 7.66 1.22 2.29
C VAL A 70 7.75 -0.07 1.49
N ILE A 71 6.60 -0.59 1.09
CA ILE A 71 6.48 -1.78 0.26
C ILE A 71 6.62 -1.37 -1.21
N ASP A 72 7.49 -2.07 -1.94
CA ASP A 72 7.62 -1.92 -3.39
C ASP A 72 6.34 -2.39 -4.11
N GLY A 73 5.59 -1.42 -4.62
CA GLY A 73 4.39 -1.60 -5.42
C GLY A 73 4.64 -1.71 -6.93
N VAL A 74 5.88 -1.54 -7.39
CA VAL A 74 6.27 -1.74 -8.81
C VAL A 74 5.79 -3.10 -9.39
N PRO A 75 5.83 -4.23 -8.65
CA PRO A 75 5.29 -5.51 -9.11
C PRO A 75 3.78 -5.48 -9.42
N LEU A 76 3.01 -4.64 -8.72
CA LEU A 76 1.55 -4.50 -8.94
C LEU A 76 1.24 -3.88 -10.31
N LEU A 77 2.14 -3.03 -10.81
CA LEU A 77 2.02 -2.39 -12.12
C LEU A 77 2.43 -3.32 -13.26
N THR A 78 3.54 -4.03 -13.08
CA THR A 78 4.05 -4.96 -14.09
C THR A 78 3.23 -6.25 -14.16
N GLY A 79 2.46 -6.57 -13.11
CA GLY A 79 1.71 -7.82 -12.98
C GLY A 79 2.58 -9.03 -12.66
N ILE A 80 3.90 -8.84 -12.57
CA ILE A 80 4.87 -9.89 -12.28
C ILE A 80 5.14 -9.85 -10.77
N ASN A 81 4.81 -10.92 -10.05
CA ASN A 81 4.89 -11.00 -8.57
C ASN A 81 3.93 -10.05 -7.81
N ALA A 82 2.80 -9.66 -8.41
CA ALA A 82 1.78 -8.87 -7.72
C ALA A 82 1.25 -9.58 -6.46
N ASP A 83 1.09 -10.90 -6.52
CA ASP A 83 0.66 -11.76 -5.40
C ASP A 83 1.57 -11.64 -4.17
N LYS A 84 2.90 -11.54 -4.38
CA LYS A 84 3.84 -11.35 -3.26
C LYS A 84 3.65 -10.01 -2.58
N VAL A 85 3.28 -8.98 -3.33
CA VAL A 85 3.00 -7.66 -2.76
C VAL A 85 1.69 -7.70 -1.96
N TYR A 86 0.65 -8.37 -2.48
CA TYR A 86 -0.59 -8.58 -1.74
C TYR A 86 -0.37 -9.36 -0.44
N ASP A 87 0.44 -10.42 -0.49
CA ASP A 87 0.78 -11.24 0.68
C ASP A 87 1.54 -10.40 1.73
N LYS A 88 2.50 -9.59 1.27
CA LYS A 88 3.25 -8.69 2.15
C LYS A 88 2.36 -7.62 2.79
N ILE A 89 1.45 -7.04 2.01
CA ILE A 89 0.43 -6.10 2.52
C ILE A 89 -0.46 -6.80 3.55
N LYS A 90 -0.92 -8.03 3.26
CA LYS A 90 -1.73 -8.83 4.19
C LYS A 90 -1.00 -9.04 5.52
N GLN A 91 0.24 -9.48 5.43
CA GLN A 91 1.06 -9.77 6.60
C GLN A 91 1.27 -8.52 7.45
N ASP A 92 1.41 -7.34 6.82
CA ASP A 92 1.49 -6.05 7.51
C ASP A 92 0.16 -5.66 8.19
N ILE A 93 -0.98 -5.87 7.50
CA ILE A 93 -2.33 -5.69 8.07
C ILE A 93 -2.51 -6.59 9.30
N GLU A 94 -2.13 -7.87 9.20
CA GLU A 94 -2.27 -8.86 10.28
C GLU A 94 -1.31 -8.55 11.44
N THR A 95 -0.06 -8.20 11.16
CA THR A 95 0.93 -7.79 12.17
C THR A 95 0.50 -6.52 12.91
N GLY A 96 -0.08 -5.55 12.21
CA GLY A 96 -0.65 -4.34 12.80
C GLY A 96 -1.87 -4.62 13.68
N LYS A 97 -2.66 -5.66 13.36
CA LYS A 97 -3.74 -6.14 14.24
C LYS A 97 -3.22 -6.82 15.52
N GLU A 98 -2.11 -7.54 15.44
CA GLU A 98 -1.54 -8.31 16.57
C GLU A 98 -0.75 -7.46 17.58
N LYS A 99 -0.24 -6.29 17.17
CA LYS A 99 0.50 -5.38 18.06
C LYS A 99 -0.37 -4.58 19.05
N LYS A 100 -1.66 -4.89 19.17
CA LYS A 100 -2.59 -4.13 20.01
C LYS A 100 -3.19 -4.91 21.18
#